data_AF-A0AAJ4XVU9-F1
#
_entry.id   AF-A0AAJ4XVU9-F1
#
_cell.length_a   1.000
_cell.length_b   1.000
_cell.length_c   1.000
_cell.angle_alpha   90.00
_cell.angle_beta   90.00
_cell.angle_gamma   90.00
#
_symmetry.space_group_name_H-M   'P 1'
#
loop_
_entity.id
_entity.type
_entity.pdbx_description
1 polymer ?
#
loop_
_entity_poly.entity_id
_entity_poly.type
_entity_poly.pdbx_seq_one_letter_code
_entity_poly.pdbx_strand_id
1 'polypeptide(L)'
;MDPSARHDVHAEAAVSRALITGEAEPAVEALRDLLRTQSPSGILPSVGRLGPLGARLAPEVAALLNDPREYGRSQAADAYWCITGNPRPVLPLLLARAAPTTTYAPNDTAWYDRRDALCVLAGMRTAGALATTPPELRPLLELCVTSPRRVTWKDDDELRRLARVLLDEPMPS
;
A
#
# COMPACT_ATOMS: atom_id res chain seq x y z
N MET A 1 26.89 5.68 -14.87
CA MET A 1 25.96 4.85 -14.08
C MET A 1 25.69 5.62 -12.80
N ASP A 2 24.44 5.99 -12.56
CA ASP A 2 24.01 6.79 -11.40
C ASP A 2 24.28 6.02 -10.09
N PRO A 3 24.94 6.62 -9.08
CA PRO A 3 25.11 6.02 -7.75
C PRO A 3 23.80 5.54 -7.12
N SER A 4 22.67 6.23 -7.34
CA SER A 4 21.36 5.84 -6.81
C SER A 4 20.94 4.45 -7.27
N ALA A 5 21.04 4.21 -8.59
CA ALA A 5 20.65 2.94 -9.21
C ALA A 5 21.46 1.73 -8.70
N ARG A 6 22.70 1.94 -8.23
CA ARG A 6 23.50 0.86 -7.64
C ARG A 6 22.98 0.47 -6.25
N HIS A 7 22.62 1.45 -5.41
CA HIS A 7 22.11 1.18 -4.07
C HIS A 7 20.79 0.42 -4.12
N ASP A 8 19.92 0.75 -5.09
CA ASP A 8 18.63 0.09 -5.30
C ASP A 8 18.80 -1.39 -5.70
N VAL A 9 19.72 -1.68 -6.63
CA VAL A 9 20.03 -3.05 -7.05
C VAL A 9 20.62 -3.89 -5.91
N HIS A 10 21.46 -3.28 -5.06
CA HIS A 10 22.02 -3.97 -3.91
C HIS A 10 20.95 -4.28 -2.85
N ALA A 11 20.01 -3.37 -2.61
CA ALA A 11 18.91 -3.62 -1.68
C ALA A 11 17.97 -4.73 -2.18
N GLU A 12 17.61 -4.75 -3.46
CA GLU A 12 16.75 -5.81 -4.00
C GLU A 12 17.41 -7.19 -4.00
N ALA A 13 18.71 -7.25 -4.27
CA ALA A 13 19.48 -8.49 -4.12
C ALA A 13 19.49 -8.96 -2.66
N ALA A 14 19.66 -8.03 -1.70
CA ALA A 14 19.63 -8.34 -0.27
C ALA A 14 18.25 -8.83 0.18
N VAL A 15 17.16 -8.18 -0.26
CA VAL A 15 15.77 -8.60 0.01
C VAL A 15 15.52 -9.99 -0.54
N SER A 16 15.88 -10.24 -1.79
CA SER A 16 15.69 -11.56 -2.42
C SER A 16 16.47 -12.65 -1.68
N ARG A 17 17.70 -12.37 -1.24
CA ARG A 17 18.47 -13.29 -0.41
C ARG A 17 17.78 -13.55 0.93
N ALA A 18 17.33 -12.51 1.62
CA ALA A 18 16.63 -12.65 2.89
C ALA A 18 15.36 -13.50 2.77
N LEU A 19 14.61 -13.36 1.68
CA LEU A 19 13.42 -14.18 1.42
C LEU A 19 13.75 -15.65 1.14
N ILE A 20 14.93 -15.95 0.62
CA ILE A 20 15.39 -17.32 0.34
C ILE A 20 16.01 -17.96 1.58
N THR A 21 16.80 -17.22 2.35
CA THR A 21 17.64 -17.76 3.44
C THR A 21 17.07 -17.52 4.83
N GLY A 22 16.12 -16.58 4.98
CA GLY A 22 15.66 -16.08 6.27
C GLY A 22 16.63 -15.08 6.95
N GLU A 23 17.79 -14.81 6.34
CA GLU A 23 18.77 -13.87 6.89
C GLU A 23 18.40 -12.43 6.56
N ALA A 24 17.59 -11.80 7.42
CA ALA A 24 17.04 -10.48 7.19
C ALA A 24 18.07 -9.34 7.30
N GLU A 25 19.11 -9.49 8.12
CA GLU A 25 19.96 -8.36 8.54
C GLU A 25 20.55 -7.54 7.39
N PRO A 26 21.15 -8.15 6.34
CA PRO A 26 21.70 -7.36 5.24
C PRO A 26 20.63 -6.58 4.47
N ALA A 27 19.43 -7.15 4.34
CA ALA A 27 18.30 -6.47 3.69
C ALA A 27 17.76 -5.34 4.54
N VAL A 28 17.63 -5.57 5.86
CA VAL A 28 17.18 -4.56 6.83
C VAL A 28 18.12 -3.36 6.83
N GLU A 29 19.43 -3.56 6.91
CA GLU A 29 20.37 -2.43 6.92
C GLU A 29 20.37 -1.67 5.59
N ALA A 30 20.38 -2.38 4.45
CA ALA A 30 20.33 -1.72 3.14
C ALA A 30 19.05 -0.89 2.95
N LEU A 31 17.89 -1.43 3.31
CA LEU A 31 16.62 -0.72 3.22
C LEU A 31 16.54 0.45 4.21
N ARG A 32 17.08 0.30 5.42
CA ARG A 32 17.15 1.40 6.40
C ARG A 32 17.95 2.58 5.86
N ASP A 33 19.11 2.31 5.26
CA ASP A 33 19.94 3.35 4.67
C ASP A 33 19.25 4.04 3.48
N LEU A 34 18.55 3.27 2.65
CA LEU A 34 17.76 3.80 1.54
C LEU A 34 16.60 4.69 2.03
N LEU A 35 15.84 4.25 3.05
CA LEU A 35 14.74 5.05 3.64
C LEU A 35 15.22 6.41 4.18
N ARG A 36 16.50 6.52 4.57
CA ARG A 36 17.10 7.78 5.06
C ARG A 36 17.66 8.67 3.95
N THR A 37 18.10 8.09 2.84
CA THR A 37 18.92 8.77 1.83
C THR A 37 18.17 9.07 0.53
N GLN A 38 17.03 8.42 0.28
CA GLN A 38 16.26 8.55 -0.95
C GLN A 38 14.77 8.86 -0.68
N SER A 39 14.02 9.09 -1.76
CA SER A 39 12.56 9.22 -1.72
C SER A 39 11.92 7.89 -1.26
N PRO A 40 11.19 7.85 -0.13
CA PRO A 40 10.73 6.59 0.46
C PRO A 40 9.78 5.77 -0.42
N SER A 41 8.99 6.44 -1.28
CA SER A 41 7.94 5.80 -2.09
C SER A 41 8.43 4.63 -2.96
N GLY A 42 9.65 4.71 -3.51
CA GLY A 42 10.22 3.62 -4.32
C GLY A 42 10.65 2.39 -3.51
N ILE A 43 10.92 2.57 -2.22
CA ILE A 43 11.56 1.56 -1.35
C ILE A 43 10.54 0.80 -0.51
N LEU A 44 9.43 1.45 -0.15
CA LEU A 44 8.38 0.89 0.70
C LEU A 44 7.82 -0.46 0.23
N PRO A 45 7.61 -0.71 -1.09
CA PRO A 45 7.20 -2.05 -1.55
C PRO A 45 8.20 -3.15 -1.19
N SER A 46 9.51 -2.87 -1.29
CA SER A 46 10.57 -3.82 -0.94
C SER A 46 10.63 -4.07 0.57
N VAL A 47 10.35 -3.05 1.38
CA VAL A 47 10.19 -3.19 2.83
C VAL A 47 9.01 -4.10 3.16
N GLY A 48 7.83 -3.86 2.56
CA GLY A 48 6.65 -4.69 2.77
C GLY A 48 6.86 -6.16 2.37
N ARG A 49 7.58 -6.42 1.27
CA ARG A 49 7.91 -7.78 0.80
C ARG A 49 8.67 -8.62 1.81
N LEU A 50 9.45 -8.03 2.72
CA LEU A 50 10.13 -8.78 3.78
C LEU A 50 9.15 -9.40 4.79
N GLY A 51 7.92 -8.87 4.89
CA GLY A 51 6.97 -9.29 5.92
C GLY A 51 7.60 -9.23 7.32
N PRO A 52 7.33 -10.21 8.21
CA PRO A 52 7.88 -10.22 9.57
C PRO A 52 9.41 -10.15 9.68
N LEU A 53 10.15 -10.56 8.63
CA LEU A 53 11.62 -10.42 8.61
C LEU A 53 12.06 -8.94 8.68
N GLY A 54 11.22 -8.04 8.17
CA GLY A 54 11.44 -6.60 8.17
C GLY A 54 11.00 -5.88 9.44
N ALA A 55 10.55 -6.59 10.49
CA ALA A 55 9.97 -5.96 11.70
C ALA A 55 10.87 -4.90 12.36
N ARG A 56 12.21 -5.02 12.20
CA ARG A 56 13.20 -4.04 12.69
C ARG A 56 13.14 -2.68 11.99
N LEU A 57 12.42 -2.56 10.87
CA LEU A 57 12.18 -1.31 10.13
C LEU A 57 10.90 -0.59 10.59
N ALA A 58 10.13 -1.18 11.51
CA ALA A 58 8.86 -0.60 11.95
C ALA A 58 8.97 0.85 12.45
N PRO A 59 10.00 1.27 13.22
CA PRO A 59 10.13 2.66 13.65
C PRO A 59 10.31 3.64 12.48
N GLU A 60 11.14 3.29 11.51
CA GLU A 60 11.40 4.11 10.32
C GLU A 60 10.15 4.22 9.45
N VAL A 61 9.44 3.11 9.21
CA VAL A 61 8.21 3.12 8.42
C VAL A 61 7.08 3.85 9.16
N ALA A 62 6.97 3.71 10.49
CA ALA A 62 5.98 4.42 11.29
C ALA A 62 6.14 5.95 11.19
N ALA A 63 7.38 6.45 11.13
CA ALA A 63 7.65 7.87 10.95
C ALA A 63 7.09 8.40 9.61
N LEU A 64 7.10 7.56 8.57
CA LEU A 64 6.60 7.92 7.24
C LEU A 64 5.07 7.97 7.15
N LEU A 65 4.35 7.30 8.05
CA LEU A 65 2.88 7.38 8.10
C LEU A 65 2.38 8.82 8.30
N ASN A 66 3.20 9.66 8.93
CA ASN A 66 2.87 11.06 9.25
C ASN A 66 3.72 12.08 8.47
N ASP A 67 4.54 11.66 7.49
CA ASP A 67 5.39 12.59 6.75
C ASP A 67 4.51 13.60 5.97
N PRO A 68 4.72 14.92 6.13
CA PRO A 68 3.96 15.95 5.41
C PRO A 68 4.06 15.86 3.89
N ARG A 69 5.09 15.20 3.34
CA ARG A 69 5.16 14.85 1.92
C ARG A 69 4.10 13.78 1.64
N GLU A 70 3.03 14.17 0.94
CA GLU A 70 1.83 13.34 0.81
C GLU A 70 2.06 12.01 0.07
N TYR A 71 3.05 11.96 -0.82
CA TYR A 71 3.32 10.80 -1.66
C TYR A 71 3.82 9.59 -0.85
N GLY A 72 3.15 8.45 -1.04
CA GLY A 72 3.60 7.15 -0.52
C GLY A 72 3.08 6.79 0.88
N ARG A 73 2.15 7.55 1.47
CA ARG A 73 1.57 7.20 2.78
C ARG A 73 0.79 5.87 2.75
N SER A 74 0.06 5.58 1.67
CA SER A 74 -0.62 4.28 1.50
C SER A 74 0.40 3.14 1.38
N GLN A 75 1.52 3.36 0.71
CA GLN A 75 2.62 2.39 0.62
C GLN A 75 3.34 2.21 1.97
N ALA A 76 3.47 3.28 2.77
CA ALA A 76 4.04 3.20 4.11
C ALA A 76 3.10 2.43 5.05
N ALA A 77 1.80 2.65 4.93
CA ALA A 77 0.79 1.88 5.64
C ALA A 77 0.83 0.38 5.27
N ASP A 78 0.96 0.08 3.98
CA ASP A 78 1.11 -1.30 3.49
C ASP A 78 2.36 -1.97 4.07
N ALA A 79 3.51 -1.32 3.93
CA ALA A 79 4.78 -1.81 4.42
C ALA A 79 4.75 -2.02 5.95
N TYR A 80 4.22 -1.05 6.69
CA TYR A 80 4.09 -1.14 8.15
C TYR A 80 3.22 -2.33 8.55
N TRP A 81 2.07 -2.51 7.91
CA TRP A 81 1.19 -3.64 8.19
C TRP A 81 1.86 -4.97 7.85
N CYS A 82 2.50 -5.09 6.69
CA CYS A 82 3.21 -6.29 6.28
C CYS A 82 4.32 -6.70 7.27
N ILE A 83 5.10 -5.74 7.77
CA ILE A 83 6.24 -6.06 8.65
C ILE A 83 5.87 -6.23 10.12
N THR A 84 4.75 -5.66 10.57
CA THR A 84 4.32 -5.73 11.98
C THR A 84 3.15 -6.67 12.22
N GLY A 85 2.37 -6.99 11.18
CA GLY A 85 1.07 -7.64 11.30
C GLY A 85 0.02 -6.80 12.04
N ASN A 86 0.31 -5.53 12.37
CA ASN A 86 -0.57 -4.69 13.19
C ASN A 86 -1.36 -3.69 12.34
N PRO A 87 -2.66 -3.93 12.08
CA PRO A 87 -3.47 -3.04 11.26
C PRO A 87 -3.91 -1.76 12.00
N ARG A 88 -3.87 -1.73 13.34
CA ARG A 88 -4.47 -0.65 14.14
C ARG A 88 -3.95 0.76 13.79
N PRO A 89 -2.63 0.99 13.61
CA PRO A 89 -2.11 2.33 13.34
C PRO A 89 -2.41 2.83 11.93
N VAL A 90 -2.65 1.90 10.99
CA VAL A 90 -2.74 2.22 9.56
C VAL A 90 -4.17 2.26 9.05
N LEU A 91 -5.12 1.57 9.70
CA LEU A 91 -6.52 1.56 9.29
C LEU A 91 -7.13 2.97 9.20
N PRO A 92 -7.06 3.85 10.23
CA PRO A 92 -7.65 5.19 10.13
C PRO A 92 -7.07 6.03 8.98
N LEU A 93 -5.76 5.89 8.73
CA LEU A 93 -5.07 6.57 7.64
C LEU A 93 -5.56 6.08 6.28
N LEU A 94 -5.63 4.77 6.09
CA LEU A 94 -6.10 4.15 4.84
C LEU A 94 -7.57 4.50 4.56
N LEU A 95 -8.43 4.49 5.58
CA LEU A 95 -9.84 4.87 5.45
C LEU A 95 -9.99 6.34 5.04
N ALA A 96 -9.24 7.24 5.67
CA ALA A 96 -9.27 8.65 5.33
C ALA A 96 -8.80 8.91 3.88
N ARG A 97 -7.84 8.14 3.37
CA ARG A 97 -7.35 8.26 1.98
C ARG A 97 -8.25 7.56 0.96
N ALA A 98 -8.90 6.47 1.35
CA ALA A 98 -9.84 5.74 0.51
C ALA A 98 -11.20 6.47 0.39
N ALA A 99 -11.59 7.24 1.41
CA ALA A 99 -12.85 7.97 1.43
C ALA A 99 -12.95 8.95 0.23
N PRO A 100 -14.14 9.08 -0.38
CA PRO A 100 -14.32 9.97 -1.52
C PRO A 100 -14.14 11.43 -1.07
N THR A 101 -13.15 12.11 -1.65
CA THR A 101 -13.14 13.58 -1.71
C THR A 101 -14.25 13.99 -2.67
N THR A 102 -15.06 14.96 -2.28
CA THR A 102 -16.44 15.22 -2.76
C THR A 102 -16.61 15.60 -4.25
N THR A 103 -15.64 15.37 -5.13
CA THR A 103 -15.77 15.67 -6.55
C THR A 103 -14.79 14.85 -7.39
N TYR A 104 -15.34 13.97 -8.24
CA TYR A 104 -14.59 13.30 -9.30
C TYR A 104 -14.27 14.28 -10.43
N ALA A 105 -13.24 15.08 -10.24
CA ALA A 105 -12.74 15.94 -11.29
C ALA A 105 -11.84 15.12 -12.25
N PRO A 106 -11.87 15.37 -13.58
CA PRO A 106 -11.00 14.70 -14.55
C PRO A 106 -9.49 14.83 -14.27
N ASN A 107 -9.10 15.76 -13.40
CA ASN A 107 -7.74 16.04 -12.94
C ASN A 107 -7.53 15.67 -11.46
N ASP A 108 -8.32 14.75 -10.91
CA ASP A 108 -8.16 14.23 -9.54
C ASP A 108 -6.80 13.51 -9.41
N THR A 109 -5.79 14.24 -8.94
CA THR A 109 -4.45 13.70 -8.66
C THR A 109 -4.42 12.85 -7.39
N ALA A 110 -5.43 12.95 -6.52
CA ALA A 110 -5.58 12.09 -5.35
C ALA A 110 -6.09 10.68 -5.72
N TRP A 111 -6.35 10.45 -7.02
CA TRP A 111 -6.76 9.16 -7.57
C TRP A 111 -5.84 8.01 -7.21
N TYR A 112 -4.54 8.15 -7.46
CA TYR A 112 -3.55 7.09 -7.22
C TYR A 112 -3.45 6.75 -5.73
N ASP A 113 -3.48 7.76 -4.86
CA ASP A 113 -3.49 7.57 -3.41
C ASP A 113 -4.72 6.79 -2.94
N ARG A 114 -5.90 7.10 -3.50
CA ARG A 114 -7.16 6.42 -3.18
C ARG A 114 -7.12 4.96 -3.63
N ARG A 115 -6.67 4.71 -4.86
CA ARG A 115 -6.48 3.35 -5.40
C ARG A 115 -5.54 2.57 -4.50
N ASP A 116 -4.38 3.12 -4.17
CA ASP A 116 -3.39 2.46 -3.32
C ASP A 116 -3.95 2.16 -1.93
N ALA A 117 -4.70 3.09 -1.33
CA ALA A 117 -5.38 2.83 -0.06
C ALA A 117 -6.40 1.69 -0.15
N LEU A 118 -7.20 1.65 -1.22
CA LEU A 118 -8.15 0.56 -1.48
C LEU A 118 -7.44 -0.79 -1.70
N CYS A 119 -6.28 -0.80 -2.39
CA CYS A 119 -5.46 -2.01 -2.56
C CYS A 119 -5.03 -2.58 -1.21
N VAL A 120 -4.52 -1.74 -0.30
CA VAL A 120 -4.07 -2.19 1.03
C VAL A 120 -5.25 -2.69 1.86
N LEU A 121 -6.38 -1.98 1.86
CA LEU A 121 -7.58 -2.42 2.57
C LEU A 121 -8.12 -3.75 2.03
N ALA A 122 -8.08 -3.97 0.72
CA ALA A 122 -8.48 -5.23 0.09
C ALA A 122 -7.50 -6.37 0.45
N GLY A 123 -6.20 -6.08 0.52
CA GLY A 123 -5.19 -7.00 1.05
C GLY A 123 -5.49 -7.39 2.50
N MET A 124 -5.78 -6.40 3.37
CA MET A 124 -6.18 -6.63 4.77
C MET A 124 -7.46 -7.46 4.88
N ARG A 125 -8.46 -7.21 4.01
CA ARG A 125 -9.70 -7.99 3.96
C ARG A 125 -9.40 -9.45 3.62
N THR A 126 -8.57 -9.69 2.62
CA THR A 126 -8.18 -11.04 2.16
C THR A 126 -7.40 -11.79 3.24
N ALA A 127 -6.54 -11.09 3.98
CA ALA A 127 -5.76 -11.64 5.08
C ALA A 127 -6.55 -11.77 6.41
N GLY A 128 -7.83 -11.37 6.45
CA GLY A 128 -8.66 -11.39 7.66
C GLY A 128 -8.35 -10.30 8.69
N ALA A 129 -7.49 -9.32 8.36
CA ALA A 129 -7.15 -8.18 9.20
C ALA A 129 -8.21 -7.06 9.16
N LEU A 130 -9.08 -7.06 8.15
CA LEU A 130 -10.28 -6.21 8.06
C LEU A 130 -11.52 -7.13 8.07
N ALA A 131 -12.29 -7.10 9.15
CA ALA A 131 -13.40 -8.04 9.36
C ALA A 131 -14.68 -7.68 8.58
N THR A 132 -14.94 -6.39 8.40
CA THR A 132 -16.18 -5.88 7.79
C THR A 132 -15.88 -4.71 6.88
N THR A 133 -16.71 -4.52 5.84
CA THR A 133 -16.67 -3.32 5.02
C THR A 133 -16.89 -2.06 5.87
N PRO A 134 -15.95 -1.10 5.89
CA PRO A 134 -16.13 0.17 6.57
C PRO A 134 -17.33 0.93 5.99
N PRO A 135 -18.27 1.43 6.82
CA PRO A 135 -19.50 2.05 6.35
C PRO A 135 -19.25 3.32 5.51
N GLU A 136 -18.20 4.07 5.82
CA GLU A 136 -17.79 5.27 5.09
C GLU A 136 -17.32 4.98 3.65
N LEU A 137 -16.84 3.77 3.37
CA LEU A 137 -16.44 3.37 2.03
C LEU A 137 -17.58 2.80 1.21
N ARG A 138 -18.65 2.30 1.86
CA ARG A 138 -19.72 1.56 1.18
C ARG A 138 -20.32 2.29 -0.03
N PRO A 139 -20.71 3.58 0.05
CA PRO A 139 -21.28 4.28 -1.10
C PRO A 139 -20.33 4.34 -2.30
N LEU A 140 -19.04 4.50 -2.04
CA LEU A 140 -17.99 4.51 -3.06
C LEU A 140 -17.84 3.14 -3.70
N LEU A 141 -17.76 2.07 -2.90
CA LEU A 141 -17.58 0.71 -3.40
C LEU A 141 -18.79 0.25 -4.23
N GLU A 142 -20.01 0.54 -3.77
CA GLU A 142 -21.25 0.27 -4.52
C GLU A 142 -21.26 1.02 -5.86
N LEU A 143 -20.82 2.28 -5.88
CA LEU A 143 -20.66 3.05 -7.11
C LEU A 143 -19.64 2.41 -8.06
N CYS A 144 -18.49 1.95 -7.55
CA CYS A 144 -17.47 1.28 -8.35
C CYS A 144 -17.99 -0.01 -9.00
N VAL A 145 -18.76 -0.83 -8.27
CA VAL A 145 -19.32 -2.08 -8.80
C VAL A 145 -20.41 -1.82 -9.84
N THR A 146 -21.29 -0.84 -9.62
CA THR A 146 -22.52 -0.63 -10.41
C THR A 146 -22.37 0.34 -11.59
N SER A 147 -21.36 1.21 -11.59
CA SER A 147 -21.15 2.17 -12.68
C SER A 147 -21.01 1.45 -14.03
N PRO A 148 -21.53 1.99 -15.15
CA PRO A 148 -21.14 1.53 -16.49
C PRO A 148 -19.62 1.64 -16.67
N ARG A 149 -18.99 0.75 -17.44
CA ARG A 149 -17.54 0.82 -17.70
C ARG A 149 -17.17 2.22 -18.14
N ARG A 150 -16.42 2.92 -17.29
CA ARG A 150 -15.98 4.28 -17.61
C ARG A 150 -14.80 4.14 -18.55
N VAL A 151 -15.09 4.18 -19.86
CA VAL A 151 -14.09 4.05 -20.94
C VAL A 151 -12.93 5.05 -20.78
N THR A 152 -13.13 6.13 -20.02
CA THR A 152 -12.13 7.16 -19.73
C THR A 152 -11.16 6.84 -18.60
N TRP A 153 -11.32 5.73 -17.87
CA TRP A 153 -10.53 5.44 -16.67
C TRP A 153 -9.50 4.34 -16.92
N LYS A 154 -8.24 4.65 -16.61
CA LYS A 154 -7.08 3.78 -16.82
C LYS A 154 -7.17 2.46 -16.02
N ASP A 155 -7.95 2.42 -14.94
CA ASP A 155 -7.98 1.31 -13.96
C ASP A 155 -9.42 0.91 -13.50
N ASP A 156 -10.47 1.11 -14.32
CA ASP A 156 -11.88 0.84 -13.93
C ASP A 156 -12.12 -0.63 -13.48
N ASP A 157 -11.48 -1.58 -14.17
CA ASP A 157 -11.58 -3.01 -13.83
C ASP A 157 -10.87 -3.35 -12.51
N GLU A 158 -9.77 -2.66 -12.19
CA GLU A 158 -9.06 -2.83 -10.91
C GLU A 158 -9.94 -2.37 -9.75
N LEU A 159 -10.57 -1.21 -9.87
CA LEU A 159 -11.46 -0.69 -8.83
C LEU A 159 -12.67 -1.58 -8.61
N ARG A 160 -13.29 -2.10 -9.67
CA ARG A 160 -14.38 -3.07 -9.53
C ARG A 160 -13.94 -4.30 -8.77
N ARG A 161 -12.73 -4.80 -9.06
CA ARG A 161 -12.14 -5.94 -8.35
C ARG A 161 -11.95 -5.61 -6.88
N LEU A 162 -11.32 -4.48 -6.56
CA LEU A 162 -11.11 -4.04 -5.17
C LEU A 162 -12.43 -3.84 -4.43
N ALA A 163 -13.41 -3.22 -5.09
CA ALA A 163 -14.72 -2.97 -4.51
C ALA A 163 -15.47 -4.27 -4.18
N ARG A 164 -15.44 -5.26 -5.07
CA ARG A 164 -16.01 -6.59 -4.81
C ARG A 164 -15.34 -7.28 -3.63
N VAL A 165 -14.00 -7.26 -3.57
CA VAL A 165 -13.26 -7.83 -2.43
C VAL A 165 -13.69 -7.17 -1.12
N LEU A 166 -13.78 -5.83 -1.11
CA LEU A 166 -14.14 -5.08 0.09
C LEU A 166 -15.62 -5.21 0.49
N LEU A 167 -16.51 -5.51 -0.46
CA LEU A 167 -17.94 -5.77 -0.23
C LEU A 167 -18.26 -7.25 0.05
N ASP A 168 -17.27 -8.14 0.01
CA ASP A 168 -17.46 -9.60 0.05
C ASP A 168 -18.38 -10.15 -1.05
N GLU A 169 -18.39 -9.50 -2.22
CA GLU A 169 -19.15 -9.97 -3.37
C GLU A 169 -18.40 -11.07 -4.13
N PRO A 170 -19.09 -12.13 -4.60
CA PRO A 170 -18.47 -13.17 -5.41
C PRO A 170 -17.94 -12.59 -6.73
N MET A 171 -16.73 -12.97 -7.12
CA MET A 171 -16.17 -12.63 -8.42
C MET A 171 -16.97 -13.33 -9.53
N PRO A 172 -17.36 -12.63 -10.62
CA PRO A 172 -18.07 -13.27 -11.72
C PRO A 172 -17.18 -14.34 -12.37
N SER A 173 -17.78 -15.52 -12.62
CA SER A 173 -17.17 -16.68 -13.28
C SER A 173 -16.90 -16.43 -14.77
#